data_AF-A0A3N9N4T8-F1
#
_entry.id   AF-A0A3N9N4T8-F1
#
_cell.length_a   1.000
_cell.length_b   1.000
_cell.length_c   1.000
_cell.angle_alpha   90.00
_cell.angle_beta   90.00
_cell.angle_gamma   90.00
#
_symmetry.space_group_name_H-M   'P 1'
#
loop_
_entity.id
_entity.type
_entity.pdbx_description
1 polymer ?
#
loop_
_entity_poly.entity_id
_entity_poly.type
_entity_poly.pdbx_seq_one_letter_code
_entity_poly.pdbx_strand_id
1 'polypeptide(L)'
;AAQQEMVITGKMHGYMRMYWGKKILEWSPTPQEAFQRCLYLNNKYELDGRDPNGYTGVAWCFGKHDRAWKERPIFGKVRYMNDHGLKRKYDMEKYVQIVRQLKEKT
;
A
#
# COMPACT_ATOMS: atom_id res chain seq x y z
N ALA A 1 3.11 2.58 10.34
CA ALA A 1 2.87 3.92 9.78
C ALA A 1 1.77 3.90 8.71
N ALA A 2 1.99 3.44 7.47
CA ALA A 2 0.97 3.53 6.40
C ALA A 2 -0.44 3.04 6.77
N GLN A 3 -0.57 1.83 7.31
CA GLN A 3 -1.87 1.32 7.78
C GLN A 3 -2.48 2.17 8.89
N GLN A 4 -1.66 2.75 9.79
CA GLN A 4 -2.15 3.61 10.87
C GLN A 4 -2.63 4.95 10.33
N GLU A 5 -1.91 5.55 9.38
CA GLU A 5 -2.35 6.78 8.70
C GLU A 5 -3.75 6.59 8.10
N MET A 6 -3.97 5.51 7.35
CA MET A 6 -5.28 5.14 6.78
C MET A 6 -6.36 5.06 7.86
N VAL A 7 -6.11 4.35 8.96
CA VAL A 7 -7.11 4.12 10.01
C VAL A 7 -7.45 5.40 10.77
N ILE A 8 -6.45 6.24 11.05
CA ILE A 8 -6.60 7.46 11.88
C ILE A 8 -7.19 8.61 11.08
N THR A 9 -6.70 8.81 9.86
CA THR A 9 -7.04 9.99 9.04
C THR A 9 -8.10 9.70 7.99
N GLY A 10 -8.34 8.42 7.70
CA GLY A 10 -9.15 8.00 6.56
C GLY A 10 -8.52 8.32 5.20
N LYS A 11 -7.24 8.71 5.16
CA LYS A 11 -6.53 9.06 3.92
C LYS A 11 -5.04 8.69 3.96
N MET A 12 -4.67 7.51 3.44
CA MET A 12 -3.24 7.17 3.29
C MET A 12 -2.59 7.96 2.15
N HIS A 13 -1.34 8.42 2.36
CA HIS A 13 -0.56 9.06 1.29
C HIS A 13 -0.47 8.16 0.04
N GLY A 14 -0.70 8.72 -1.15
CA GLY A 14 -0.85 7.93 -2.40
C GLY A 14 0.36 7.04 -2.73
N TYR A 15 1.59 7.54 -2.52
CA TYR A 15 2.79 6.69 -2.71
C TYR A 15 2.85 5.53 -1.71
N MET A 16 2.35 5.76 -0.49
CA MET A 16 2.31 4.73 0.54
C MET A 16 1.23 3.68 0.25
N ARG A 17 0.13 4.02 -0.43
CA ARG A 17 -0.87 3.03 -0.90
C ARG A 17 -0.23 1.98 -1.81
N MET A 18 0.62 2.41 -2.75
CA MET A 18 1.36 1.50 -3.63
C MET A 18 2.31 0.59 -2.85
N TYR A 19 3.08 1.16 -1.92
CA TYR A 19 3.99 0.40 -1.08
C TYR A 19 3.23 -0.61 -0.20
N TRP A 20 2.17 -0.14 0.45
CA TRP A 20 1.31 -0.91 1.33
C TRP A 20 0.69 -2.11 0.61
N GLY A 21 0.09 -1.90 -0.57
CA GLY A 21 -0.52 -2.99 -1.34
C GLY A 21 0.49 -4.05 -1.77
N LYS A 22 1.72 -3.63 -2.13
CA LYS A 22 2.79 -4.57 -2.48
C LYS A 22 3.31 -5.37 -1.28
N LYS A 23 3.31 -4.80 -0.08
CA LYS A 23 3.69 -5.53 1.14
C LYS A 23 2.60 -6.53 1.56
N ILE A 24 1.32 -6.20 1.36
CA ILE A 24 0.23 -7.17 1.55
C ILE A 24 0.36 -8.35 0.57
N LEU A 25 0.70 -8.08 -0.69
CA LEU A 25 1.01 -9.13 -1.67
C LEU A 25 2.21 -10.00 -1.23
N GLU A 26 3.30 -9.38 -0.77
CA GLU A 26 4.52 -10.09 -0.35
C GLU A 26 4.31 -11.01 0.86
N TRP A 27 3.41 -10.63 1.78
CA TRP A 27 3.23 -11.31 3.07
C TRP A 27 1.94 -12.13 3.16
N SER A 28 1.19 -12.27 2.06
CA SER A 28 0.01 -13.12 2.02
C SER A 28 0.32 -14.50 1.46
N PRO A 29 -0.41 -15.56 1.88
CA PRO A 29 -0.25 -16.91 1.32
C PRO A 29 -0.51 -16.98 -0.18
N THR A 30 -1.49 -16.21 -0.67
CA THR A 30 -1.85 -16.18 -2.10
C THR A 30 -2.13 -14.74 -2.58
N PRO A 31 -1.92 -14.45 -3.88
CA PRO A 31 -2.29 -13.16 -4.46
C PRO A 31 -3.79 -12.84 -4.35
N GLN A 32 -4.66 -13.85 -4.42
CA GLN A 32 -6.10 -13.70 -4.29
C GLN A 32 -6.47 -13.20 -2.89
N GLU A 33 -5.93 -13.81 -1.84
CA GLU A 33 -6.13 -13.34 -0.47
C GLU A 33 -5.56 -11.94 -0.26
N ALA A 34 -4.38 -11.65 -0.79
CA ALA A 34 -3.79 -10.32 -0.72
C ALA A 34 -4.71 -9.27 -1.36
N PHE A 35 -5.25 -9.56 -2.53
CA PHE A 35 -6.14 -8.67 -3.26
C PHE A 35 -7.42 -8.39 -2.47
N GLN A 36 -8.05 -9.43 -1.91
CA GLN A 36 -9.25 -9.29 -1.07
C GLN A 36 -8.96 -8.50 0.21
N ARG A 37 -7.81 -8.74 0.87
CA ARG A 37 -7.37 -7.96 2.04
C ARG A 37 -7.16 -6.49 1.70
N CYS A 38 -6.50 -6.20 0.57
CA CYS A 38 -6.30 -4.84 0.10
C CYS A 38 -7.64 -4.12 -0.13
N LEU A 39 -8.57 -4.74 -0.87
CA LEU A 39 -9.90 -4.16 -1.11
C LEU A 39 -10.68 -3.97 0.18
N TYR A 40 -10.71 -4.97 1.07
CA TYR A 40 -11.41 -4.87 2.35
C TYR A 40 -10.90 -3.69 3.18
N LEU A 41 -9.58 -3.57 3.36
CA LEU A 41 -8.99 -2.52 4.18
C LEU A 41 -9.18 -1.14 3.55
N ASN A 42 -8.95 -1.01 2.24
CA ASN A 42 -9.17 0.24 1.50
C ASN A 42 -10.64 0.67 1.61
N ASN A 43 -11.58 -0.23 1.35
CA ASN A 43 -13.00 0.06 1.39
C ASN A 43 -13.55 0.25 2.80
N LYS A 44 -12.84 -0.21 3.84
CA LYS A 44 -13.25 0.00 5.23
C LYS A 44 -12.84 1.36 5.76
N TYR A 45 -11.59 1.76 5.49
CA TYR A 45 -10.98 2.90 6.18
C TYR A 45 -10.79 4.14 5.33
N GLU A 46 -10.55 4.01 4.02
CA GLU A 46 -10.35 5.20 3.19
C GLU A 46 -11.68 5.94 2.98
N LEU A 47 -11.67 7.25 3.22
CA LEU A 47 -12.81 8.14 2.94
C LEU A 47 -13.11 8.18 1.44
N ASP A 48 -12.06 8.07 0.62
CA ASP A 48 -12.13 7.93 -0.84
C ASP A 48 -12.15 6.45 -1.33
N GLY A 49 -12.41 5.51 -0.42
CA GLY A 49 -12.60 4.09 -0.74
C GLY A 49 -13.95 3.77 -1.39
N ARG A 50 -14.14 2.51 -1.80
CA ARG A 50 -15.33 2.03 -2.55
C ARG A 50 -15.57 2.79 -3.87
N ASP A 51 -14.48 3.29 -4.44
CA ASP A 51 -14.45 4.09 -5.66
C ASP A 51 -13.70 3.31 -6.77
N PRO A 52 -14.04 3.47 -8.06
CA PRO A 52 -13.30 2.85 -9.17
C PRO A 52 -11.79 3.08 -9.12
N ASN A 53 -11.32 4.24 -8.63
CA ASN A 53 -9.91 4.51 -8.44
C ASN A 53 -9.29 3.62 -7.35
N GLY A 54 -10.05 3.29 -6.30
CA GLY A 54 -9.64 2.34 -5.28
C GLY A 54 -9.44 0.93 -5.85
N TYR A 55 -10.41 0.43 -6.63
CA TYR A 55 -10.31 -0.89 -7.28
C TYR A 55 -9.14 -0.96 -8.28
N THR A 56 -9.01 0.06 -9.13
CA THR A 56 -7.92 0.11 -10.12
C THR A 56 -6.56 0.33 -9.48
N GLY A 57 -6.46 1.11 -8.41
CA GLY A 57 -5.24 1.31 -7.63
C GLY A 57 -4.79 0.04 -6.92
N VAL A 58 -5.72 -0.72 -6.34
CA VAL A 58 -5.42 -2.06 -5.80
C VAL A 58 -4.97 -2.97 -6.93
N ALA A 59 -5.70 -3.06 -8.05
CA ALA A 59 -5.31 -3.89 -9.20
C ALA A 59 -3.92 -3.53 -9.77
N TRP A 60 -3.54 -2.26 -9.75
CA TRP A 60 -2.21 -1.81 -10.15
C TRP A 60 -1.10 -2.39 -9.27
N CYS A 61 -1.34 -2.56 -7.97
CA CYS A 61 -0.38 -3.19 -7.06
C CYS A 61 -0.03 -4.63 -7.51
N PHE A 62 -0.95 -5.29 -8.21
CA PHE A 62 -0.85 -6.65 -8.77
C PHE A 62 -0.54 -6.67 -10.28
N GLY A 63 -0.26 -5.50 -10.89
CA GLY A 63 0.25 -5.40 -12.26
C GLY A 63 -0.73 -4.86 -13.31
N LYS A 64 -1.99 -4.56 -12.95
CA LYS A 64 -2.93 -3.96 -13.91
C LYS A 64 -2.49 -2.55 -14.30
N HIS A 65 -2.44 -2.26 -15.60
CA HIS A 65 -1.96 -0.97 -16.15
C HIS A 65 -0.49 -0.64 -15.81
N ASP A 66 0.30 -1.63 -15.38
CA ASP A 66 1.76 -1.53 -15.31
C ASP A 66 2.39 -2.50 -16.32
N ARG A 67 3.68 -2.32 -16.59
CA ARG A 67 4.46 -3.24 -17.42
C ARG A 67 5.11 -4.36 -16.59
N ALA A 68 5.63 -5.38 -17.25
CA ALA A 68 6.45 -6.42 -16.62
C ALA A 68 7.80 -5.87 -16.13
N TRP A 69 8.27 -6.39 -14.99
CA TRP A 69 9.56 -6.08 -14.36
C TRP A 69 10.46 -7.32 -14.29
N LYS A 70 11.71 -7.12 -13.85
CA LYS A 70 12.64 -8.23 -13.57
C LYS A 70 11.99 -9.22 -12.60
N GLU A 71 12.01 -10.48 -12.98
CA GLU A 71 11.38 -11.56 -12.23
C GLU A 71 12.01 -11.73 -10.83
N ARG A 72 11.16 -11.96 -9.83
CA ARG A 72 11.54 -12.16 -8.43
C ARG A 72 10.65 -13.22 -7.77
N PRO A 73 11.16 -13.93 -6.75
CA PRO A 73 10.32 -14.76 -5.90
C PRO A 73 9.10 -13.98 -5.38
N ILE A 74 7.97 -14.68 -5.26
CA ILE A 74 6.66 -14.15 -4.82
C ILE A 74 6.00 -13.23 -5.85
N PHE A 75 6.71 -12.22 -6.36
CA PHE A 75 6.14 -11.21 -7.27
C PHE A 75 6.06 -11.64 -8.73
N GLY A 76 6.83 -12.65 -9.14
CA GLY A 76 7.05 -12.92 -10.56
C GLY A 76 7.54 -11.64 -11.24
N LYS A 77 6.81 -11.17 -12.27
CA LYS A 77 7.14 -9.93 -13.01
C LYS A 77 6.38 -8.69 -12.54
N VAL A 78 5.63 -8.75 -11.43
CA VAL A 78 4.98 -7.57 -10.84
C VAL A 78 6.05 -6.62 -10.28
N ARG A 79 5.85 -5.31 -10.44
CA ARG A 79 6.77 -4.30 -9.90
C ARG A 79 6.98 -4.48 -8.39
N TYR A 80 8.24 -4.62 -7.99
CA TYR A 80 8.64 -4.70 -6.58
C TYR A 80 8.87 -3.31 -5.96
N MET A 81 8.59 -3.16 -4.66
CA MET A 81 8.93 -1.98 -3.86
C MET A 81 9.44 -2.42 -2.48
N ASN A 82 10.48 -1.77 -1.97
CA ASN A 82 11.08 -2.03 -0.65
C ASN A 82 11.36 -0.74 0.12
N ASP A 83 11.70 -0.90 1.40
CA ASP A 83 11.94 0.20 2.33
C ASP A 83 13.20 1.01 1.97
N HIS A 84 14.27 0.36 1.52
CA HIS A 84 15.45 1.05 1.00
C HIS A 84 15.11 1.98 -0.17
N GLY A 85 14.21 1.55 -1.05
CA GLY A 85 13.70 2.36 -2.15
C GLY A 85 12.87 3.57 -1.67
N LEU A 86 12.15 3.44 -0.55
CA LEU A 86 11.44 4.56 0.08
C LEU A 86 12.40 5.55 0.71
N LYS A 87 13.35 5.09 1.53
CA LYS A 87 14.33 5.92 2.25
C LYS A 87 15.20 6.77 1.32
N ARG A 88 15.46 6.28 0.11
CA ARG A 88 16.16 7.04 -0.94
C ARG A 88 15.31 8.18 -1.54
N LYS A 89 13.98 8.07 -1.51
CA LYS A 89 13.05 9.02 -2.15
C LYS A 89 12.45 10.02 -1.18
N TYR A 90 12.27 9.64 0.09
CA TYR A 90 11.54 10.41 1.07
C TYR A 90 12.17 10.29 2.46
N ASP A 91 11.94 11.29 3.30
CA ASP A 91 12.21 11.25 4.73
C ASP A 91 11.18 10.36 5.44
N MET A 92 11.48 9.07 5.47
CA MET A 92 10.58 8.07 6.05
C MET A 92 10.55 8.11 7.58
N GLU A 93 11.61 8.61 8.22
CA GLU A 93 11.65 8.76 9.67
C GLU A 93 10.65 9.84 10.10
N LYS A 94 10.66 10.98 9.42
CA LYS A 94 9.67 12.04 9.62
C LYS A 94 8.25 11.56 9.34
N TYR A 95 8.02 10.80 8.27
CA TYR A 95 6.69 10.21 8.00
C TYR A 95 6.22 9.31 9.15
N VAL A 96 7.08 8.45 9.68
CA VAL A 96 6.74 7.58 10.82
C VAL A 96 6.44 8.40 12.07
N GLN A 97 7.21 9.45 12.35
CA GLN A 97 6.98 10.34 13.49
C GLN A 97 5.64 11.07 13.40
N ILE A 98 5.31 11.63 12.22
CA ILE A 98 4.03 12.31 11.99
C ILE A 98 2.86 11.36 12.27
N VAL A 99 2.90 10.14 11.75
CA VAL A 99 1.82 9.16 11.97
C VAL A 99 1.73 8.74 13.43
N ARG A 100 2.84 8.65 14.16
CA ARG A 100 2.83 8.38 15.61
C ARG A 100 2.14 9.51 16.38
N GLN A 101 2.47 10.76 16.08
CA GLN A 101 1.84 11.93 16.71
C GLN A 101 0.33 12.02 16.40
N LEU A 102 -0.10 11.65 15.19
CA LEU A 102 -1.52 11.58 14.85
C LEU A 102 -2.24 10.52 15.71
N LYS A 103 -1.61 9.36 15.91
CA LYS A 103 -2.16 8.28 16.73
C LYS A 103 -2.32 8.69 18.20
N GLU A 104 -1.35 9.44 18.74
CA GLU A 104 -1.39 9.91 20.13
C GLU A 104 -2.49 10.95 20.41
N LYS A 105 -3.03 11.58 19.36
CA LYS A 105 -4.08 12.61 19.44
C LYS A 105 -5.51 12.07 19.28
N THR A 106 -5.68 10.78 18.96
CA THR A 106 -6.98 10.12 18.73
C THR A 106 -7.29 9.19 19.89
#